data_AF-A0A7G5C445-F1
#
_entry.id   AF-A0A7G5C445-F1
#
_cell.length_a   1.000
_cell.length_b   1.000
_cell.length_c   1.000
_cell.angle_alpha   90.00
_cell.angle_beta   90.00
_cell.angle_gamma   90.00
#
_symmetry.space_group_name_H-M   'P 1'
#
loop_
_entity.id
_entity.type
_entity.pdbx_description
1 polymer ?
#
loop_
_entity_poly.entity_id
_entity_poly.type
_entity_poly.pdbx_seq_one_letter_code
_entity_poly.pdbx_strand_id
1 'polypeptide(L)'
;MQKEHLQSDNTVHETYHVGIGRVRVDSVPLSKGVKAFYSTYTYSGKVLISYRTENDSHLTDFYNIAILNDDGSDFRLIFSGFIPTKPKANGIRFMIFQDNTKVLLGDYVLECTPTIDTCTSSKLVPVSYPSILEEDERTTHHWSEIIIAPDNKHISWTMLRSDVGAAVAIGTLERKAERYVIENVQLISSIQYFKNDPIHAGYILPQTIRGGEVKQFIRGGTAISVVGGGRNSTPDSMVMDLLSEQITQITHTPGYDETTIFSPDERLGIVMSTRFSKSTDPAIFGILPKPYGAQTLMGMAWSLYMYAIAGVRRFRKGNIGPVLIDIQRSMNEPGYLGVQLTTEENWVYVSPMSWHPDGKRVMWMEMLRGIGQMRIQYAKLLDYEPYPFVHLKSTPDHIPYGVKDLSLLNSANPNVEGKIAGKHLGYIDYIKNVKGYSGKTEARYVNFSDDGINFYSGTEKVLFNATSECRYEAALELKGPIPGEMNLRATFSSLVGPKPARLLFETDIDGKPKSYGYAQYNGTRLNIEDLSE
;
A
#
# COMPACT_ATOMS: atom_id res chain seq x y z
N MET A 1 -42.10 -17.87 -32.09
CA MET A 1 -42.48 -17.54 -30.70
C MET A 1 -41.47 -18.23 -29.81
N GLN A 2 -40.64 -17.60 -29.00
CA GLN A 2 -40.55 -16.22 -28.51
C GLN A 2 -39.05 -16.01 -28.20
N LYS A 3 -38.48 -14.88 -28.66
CA LYS A 3 -37.14 -14.42 -28.26
C LYS A 3 -37.30 -13.71 -26.91
N GLU A 4 -36.54 -14.11 -25.90
CA GLU A 4 -36.33 -13.27 -24.72
C GLU A 4 -34.92 -12.70 -24.75
N HIS A 5 -34.86 -11.38 -24.98
CA HIS A 5 -33.72 -10.53 -24.73
C HIS A 5 -33.57 -10.40 -23.21
N LEU A 6 -32.47 -10.92 -22.66
CA LEU A 6 -31.97 -10.49 -21.35
C LEU A 6 -31.15 -9.21 -21.56
N GLN A 7 -31.82 -8.08 -21.35
CA GLN A 7 -31.22 -6.77 -21.19
C GLN A 7 -30.54 -6.76 -19.81
N SER A 8 -29.24 -6.51 -19.76
CA SER A 8 -28.49 -6.34 -18.52
C SER A 8 -28.85 -4.98 -17.90
N ASP A 9 -29.54 -4.99 -16.76
CA ASP A 9 -29.77 -3.80 -15.94
C ASP A 9 -28.44 -3.32 -15.33
N ASN A 10 -27.84 -2.32 -15.98
CA ASN A 10 -26.78 -1.50 -15.39
C ASN A 10 -27.42 -0.61 -14.31
N THR A 11 -27.35 -1.03 -13.06
CA THR A 11 -27.74 -0.20 -11.91
C THR A 11 -26.66 0.86 -11.69
N VAL A 12 -26.96 2.08 -12.13
CA VAL A 12 -26.11 3.25 -11.96
C VAL A 12 -26.24 3.75 -10.52
N HIS A 13 -25.19 3.64 -9.71
CA HIS A 13 -25.12 4.24 -8.37
C HIS A 13 -24.55 5.66 -8.47
N GLU A 14 -25.39 6.69 -8.28
CA GLU A 14 -24.96 8.08 -8.11
C GLU A 14 -24.91 8.43 -6.60
N THR A 15 -23.77 8.91 -6.12
CA THR A 15 -23.59 9.41 -4.75
C THR A 15 -23.11 10.85 -4.76
N TYR A 16 -23.69 11.73 -3.92
CA TYR A 16 -23.33 13.16 -3.84
C TYR A 16 -22.46 13.43 -2.60
N HIS A 17 -21.29 14.03 -2.79
CA HIS A 17 -20.39 14.40 -1.69
C HIS A 17 -19.87 15.84 -1.86
N VAL A 18 -19.95 16.65 -0.80
CA VAL A 18 -19.48 18.05 -0.83
C VAL A 18 -17.99 18.09 -1.21
N GLY A 19 -17.64 18.82 -2.27
CA GLY A 19 -16.28 18.98 -2.80
C GLY A 19 -15.86 18.00 -3.90
N ILE A 20 -16.40 16.77 -3.93
CA ILE A 20 -16.12 15.76 -4.97
C ILE A 20 -17.23 15.72 -6.03
N GLY A 21 -18.47 16.04 -5.65
CA GLY A 21 -19.64 16.01 -6.53
C GLY A 21 -20.22 14.61 -6.69
N ARG A 22 -20.99 14.41 -7.77
CA ARG A 22 -21.53 13.10 -8.14
C ARG A 22 -20.49 12.20 -8.75
N VAL A 23 -20.47 10.95 -8.29
CA VAL A 23 -19.62 9.88 -8.82
C VAL A 23 -20.49 8.82 -9.46
N ARG A 24 -20.09 8.35 -10.65
CA ARG A 24 -20.73 7.24 -11.35
C ARG A 24 -19.72 6.13 -11.62
N VAL A 25 -20.04 4.90 -11.21
CA VAL A 25 -19.20 3.72 -11.43
C VAL A 25 -19.77 2.89 -12.57
N ASP A 26 -18.91 2.50 -13.51
CA ASP A 26 -19.21 1.72 -14.71
C ASP A 26 -18.13 0.63 -14.91
N SER A 27 -18.44 -0.41 -15.68
CA SER A 27 -17.47 -1.46 -16.06
C SER A 27 -16.97 -1.27 -17.49
N VAL A 28 -15.68 -1.53 -17.74
CA VAL A 28 -15.17 -1.59 -19.12
C VAL A 28 -15.60 -2.91 -19.75
N PRO A 29 -16.38 -2.89 -20.84
CA PRO A 29 -16.80 -4.12 -21.50
C PRO A 29 -15.62 -4.75 -22.25
N LEU A 30 -15.51 -6.07 -22.17
CA LEU A 30 -14.48 -6.84 -22.87
C LEU A 30 -15.13 -7.79 -23.89
N SER A 31 -14.46 -7.98 -25.02
CA SER A 31 -14.85 -8.94 -26.04
C SER A 31 -14.96 -10.36 -25.48
N LYS A 32 -15.88 -11.16 -26.03
CA LYS A 32 -16.06 -12.57 -25.62
C LYS A 32 -14.74 -13.33 -25.75
N GLY A 33 -14.34 -14.02 -24.68
CA GLY A 33 -13.10 -14.81 -24.63
C GLY A 33 -11.87 -14.03 -24.14
N VAL A 34 -11.96 -12.71 -23.96
CA VAL A 34 -10.91 -11.89 -23.35
C VAL A 34 -11.10 -11.89 -21.83
N LYS A 35 -10.11 -12.42 -21.10
CA LYS A 35 -10.08 -12.43 -19.63
C LYS A 35 -8.93 -11.55 -19.15
N ALA A 36 -9.22 -10.28 -18.90
CA ALA A 36 -8.23 -9.35 -18.36
C ALA A 36 -7.93 -9.67 -16.89
N PHE A 37 -6.66 -9.68 -16.53
CA PHE A 37 -6.20 -9.88 -15.14
C PHE A 37 -5.36 -8.69 -14.64
N TYR A 38 -5.16 -7.68 -15.48
CA TYR A 38 -4.55 -6.41 -15.15
C TYR A 38 -5.14 -5.32 -16.03
N SER A 39 -5.34 -4.12 -15.49
CA SER A 39 -5.64 -2.92 -16.28
C SER A 39 -5.11 -1.65 -15.63
N THR A 40 -4.84 -0.63 -16.44
CA THR A 40 -4.46 0.72 -16.00
C THR A 40 -4.67 1.71 -17.13
N TYR A 41 -4.80 3.00 -16.83
CA TYR A 41 -4.76 4.05 -17.84
C TYR A 41 -3.34 4.29 -18.38
N THR A 42 -3.25 4.61 -19.67
CA THR A 42 -2.08 5.22 -20.32
C THR A 42 -2.10 6.74 -20.17
N TYR A 43 -0.98 7.40 -20.45
CA TYR A 43 -0.91 8.87 -20.47
C TYR A 43 -1.65 9.52 -21.66
N SER A 44 -2.06 8.73 -22.66
CA SER A 44 -2.98 9.15 -23.72
C SER A 44 -4.45 8.99 -23.34
N GLY A 45 -4.75 8.36 -22.21
CA GLY A 45 -6.12 8.13 -21.74
C GLY A 45 -6.78 6.84 -22.27
N LYS A 46 -6.01 5.96 -22.90
CA LYS A 46 -6.47 4.61 -23.27
C LYS A 46 -6.38 3.69 -22.06
N VAL A 47 -7.19 2.65 -22.06
CA VAL A 47 -7.08 1.53 -21.13
C VAL A 47 -6.02 0.58 -21.67
N LEU A 48 -4.98 0.31 -20.90
CA LEU A 48 -4.03 -0.78 -21.17
C LEU A 48 -4.46 -2.00 -20.35
N ILE A 49 -4.53 -3.17 -21.00
CA ILE A 49 -4.86 -4.43 -20.34
C ILE A 49 -3.79 -5.48 -20.58
N SER A 50 -3.65 -6.37 -19.60
CA SER A 50 -3.05 -7.68 -19.79
C SER A 50 -4.14 -8.74 -19.68
N TYR A 51 -4.21 -9.64 -20.65
CA TYR A 51 -5.31 -10.58 -20.76
C TYR A 51 -4.90 -11.97 -21.25
N ARG A 52 -5.76 -12.93 -20.95
CA ARG A 52 -5.69 -14.30 -21.47
C ARG A 52 -6.90 -14.63 -22.32
N THR A 53 -6.70 -15.58 -23.23
CA THR A 53 -7.73 -16.27 -23.98
C THR A 53 -7.76 -17.75 -23.56
N GLU A 54 -8.73 -18.52 -24.04
CA GLU A 54 -8.76 -19.96 -23.80
C GLU A 54 -7.56 -20.69 -24.42
N ASN A 55 -6.98 -20.13 -25.48
CA ASN A 55 -5.84 -20.72 -26.19
C ASN A 55 -4.53 -20.58 -25.43
N ASP A 56 -4.41 -19.58 -24.56
CA ASP A 56 -3.18 -19.26 -23.83
C ASP A 56 -3.31 -19.37 -22.31
N SER A 57 -4.51 -19.70 -21.79
CA SER A 57 -4.76 -19.75 -20.34
C SER A 57 -3.87 -20.74 -19.58
N HIS A 58 -3.37 -21.76 -20.27
CA HIS A 58 -2.51 -22.81 -19.73
C HIS A 58 -1.01 -22.52 -19.86
N LEU A 59 -0.63 -21.45 -20.57
CA LEU A 59 0.77 -21.08 -20.80
C LEU A 59 1.27 -20.21 -19.64
N THR A 60 2.25 -20.71 -18.90
CA THR A 60 2.99 -19.93 -17.90
C THR A 60 3.81 -18.85 -18.59
N ASP A 61 3.88 -17.67 -18.00
CA ASP A 61 4.65 -16.52 -18.50
C ASP A 61 4.27 -16.02 -19.91
N PHE A 62 3.14 -16.47 -20.48
CA PHE A 62 2.62 -15.93 -21.73
C PHE A 62 1.66 -14.76 -21.45
N TYR A 63 1.86 -13.65 -22.15
CA TYR A 63 1.11 -12.42 -21.96
C TYR A 63 0.60 -11.89 -23.30
N ASN A 64 -0.69 -11.57 -23.35
CA ASN A 64 -1.24 -10.66 -24.35
C ASN A 64 -1.44 -9.29 -23.69
N ILE A 65 -0.93 -8.25 -24.34
CA ILE A 65 -1.09 -6.87 -23.89
C ILE A 65 -1.80 -6.11 -25.00
N ALA A 66 -2.88 -5.41 -24.66
CA ALA A 66 -3.69 -4.65 -25.59
C ALA A 66 -4.07 -3.30 -25.01
N ILE A 67 -4.53 -2.41 -25.89
CA ILE A 67 -5.17 -1.15 -25.54
C ILE A 67 -6.60 -1.12 -26.05
N LEU A 68 -7.45 -0.32 -25.40
CA LEU A 68 -8.84 -0.07 -25.77
C LEU A 68 -9.35 1.24 -25.15
N ASN A 69 -10.54 1.67 -25.52
CA ASN A 69 -11.28 2.76 -24.88
C ASN A 69 -12.06 2.25 -23.65
N ASP A 70 -12.54 3.18 -22.81
CA ASP A 70 -13.41 2.86 -21.65
C ASP A 70 -14.68 2.07 -22.02
N ASP A 71 -15.17 2.25 -23.25
CA ASP A 71 -16.36 1.56 -23.78
C ASP A 71 -16.03 0.23 -24.48
N GLY A 72 -14.79 -0.24 -24.37
CA GLY A 72 -14.31 -1.49 -24.98
C GLY A 72 -13.98 -1.39 -26.47
N SER A 73 -14.23 -0.25 -27.10
CA SER A 73 -13.92 -0.04 -28.52
C SER A 73 -12.43 0.15 -28.78
N ASP A 74 -12.02 0.09 -30.05
CA ASP A 74 -10.64 0.29 -30.48
C ASP A 74 -9.64 -0.68 -29.83
N PHE A 75 -10.06 -1.93 -29.64
CA PHE A 75 -9.23 -3.00 -29.12
C PHE A 75 -8.05 -3.30 -30.07
N ARG A 76 -6.81 -3.10 -29.60
CA ARG A 76 -5.59 -3.33 -30.38
C ARG A 76 -4.56 -4.09 -29.57
N LEU A 77 -4.09 -5.20 -30.12
CA LEU A 77 -2.97 -5.95 -29.56
C LEU A 77 -1.66 -5.16 -29.76
N ILE A 78 -0.90 -4.96 -28.69
CA ILE A 78 0.41 -4.29 -28.72
C ILE A 78 1.57 -5.26 -28.49
N PHE A 79 1.33 -6.38 -27.81
CA PHE A 79 2.31 -7.43 -27.57
C PHE A 79 1.62 -8.78 -27.33
N SER A 80 2.19 -9.85 -27.85
CA SER A 80 1.78 -11.24 -27.56
C SER A 80 3.02 -12.12 -27.55
N GLY A 81 3.38 -12.66 -26.39
CA GLY A 81 4.57 -13.49 -26.25
C GLY A 81 4.92 -13.83 -24.80
N PHE A 82 6.05 -14.52 -24.64
CA PHE A 82 6.58 -14.88 -23.33
C PHE A 82 7.30 -13.71 -22.68
N ILE A 83 7.02 -13.48 -21.40
CA ILE A 83 7.72 -12.55 -20.52
C ILE A 83 8.20 -13.38 -19.32
N PRO A 84 9.41 -13.99 -19.41
CA PRO A 84 9.86 -14.95 -18.42
C PRO A 84 10.01 -14.32 -17.03
N THR A 85 9.43 -14.96 -16.02
CA THR A 85 9.58 -14.52 -14.62
C THR A 85 11.01 -14.81 -14.15
N LYS A 86 11.71 -13.79 -13.62
CA LYS A 86 13.06 -13.96 -13.06
C LYS A 86 13.00 -14.47 -11.61
N PRO A 87 14.06 -15.12 -11.10
CA PRO A 87 14.16 -15.44 -9.67
C PRO A 87 13.92 -14.20 -8.80
N LYS A 88 13.19 -14.37 -7.69
CA LYS A 88 12.83 -13.28 -6.74
C LYS A 88 11.97 -12.14 -7.35
N ALA A 89 11.49 -12.26 -8.58
CA ALA A 89 10.52 -11.31 -9.14
C ALA A 89 9.14 -11.49 -8.50
N ASN A 90 8.39 -10.39 -8.36
CA ASN A 90 7.01 -10.41 -7.87
C ASN A 90 5.99 -10.40 -9.03
N GLY A 91 6.21 -11.24 -10.05
CA GLY A 91 5.37 -11.33 -11.24
C GLY A 91 5.64 -10.23 -12.27
N ILE A 92 4.59 -9.63 -12.85
CA ILE A 92 4.66 -8.54 -13.83
C ILE A 92 3.82 -7.36 -13.34
N ARG A 93 4.38 -6.16 -13.38
CA ARG A 93 3.70 -4.91 -12.96
C ARG A 93 3.87 -3.85 -14.04
N PHE A 94 2.80 -3.18 -14.45
CA PHE A 94 2.84 -2.26 -15.59
C PHE A 94 2.93 -0.81 -15.13
N MET A 95 4.03 -0.15 -15.48
CA MET A 95 4.27 1.26 -15.21
C MET A 95 4.54 1.98 -16.53
N ILE A 96 3.57 2.75 -16.99
CA ILE A 96 3.61 3.40 -18.30
C ILE A 96 4.52 4.62 -18.20
N PHE A 97 5.34 4.87 -19.22
CA PHE A 97 6.13 6.09 -19.33
C PHE A 97 5.26 7.24 -19.85
N GLN A 98 5.49 8.45 -19.37
CA GLN A 98 4.76 9.66 -19.77
C GLN A 98 4.83 9.98 -21.26
N ASP A 99 5.92 9.56 -21.92
CA ASP A 99 6.06 9.72 -23.36
C ASP A 99 5.15 8.77 -24.17
N ASN A 100 4.44 7.85 -23.50
CA ASN A 100 3.54 6.87 -24.09
C ASN A 100 4.22 5.94 -25.11
N THR A 101 5.52 5.71 -25.00
CA THR A 101 6.29 4.83 -25.90
C THR A 101 6.71 3.52 -25.25
N LYS A 102 6.68 3.43 -23.92
CA LYS A 102 7.20 2.28 -23.18
C LYS A 102 6.36 1.93 -21.96
N VAL A 103 6.50 0.68 -21.51
CA VAL A 103 5.94 0.20 -20.24
C VAL A 103 7.04 -0.54 -19.48
N LEU A 104 7.34 -0.10 -18.25
CA LEU A 104 8.17 -0.85 -17.31
C LEU A 104 7.33 -1.99 -16.71
N LEU A 105 7.87 -3.20 -16.74
CA LEU A 105 7.21 -4.46 -16.40
C LEU A 105 7.78 -5.13 -15.13
N GLY A 106 8.63 -4.42 -14.38
CA GLY A 106 9.43 -4.97 -13.28
C GLY A 106 10.84 -5.30 -13.78
N ASP A 107 10.98 -6.48 -14.36
CA ASP A 107 12.26 -7.01 -14.88
C ASP A 107 12.53 -6.73 -16.35
N TYR A 108 11.59 -6.06 -17.02
CA TYR A 108 11.65 -5.74 -18.43
C TYR A 108 11.08 -4.35 -18.70
N VAL A 109 11.42 -3.78 -19.85
CA VAL A 109 10.73 -2.66 -20.47
C VAL A 109 10.18 -3.15 -21.81
N LEU A 110 8.89 -2.98 -22.02
CA LEU A 110 8.25 -3.15 -23.31
C LEU A 110 8.33 -1.83 -24.08
N GLU A 111 9.15 -1.78 -25.11
CA GLU A 111 9.27 -0.64 -26.03
C GLU A 111 8.28 -0.81 -27.19
N CYS A 112 7.50 0.23 -27.48
CA CYS A 112 6.54 0.26 -28.59
C CYS A 112 6.93 1.35 -29.59
N THR A 113 6.88 1.02 -30.89
CA THR A 113 7.13 1.98 -31.97
C THR A 113 5.89 2.11 -32.85
N PRO A 114 5.45 3.33 -33.20
CA PRO A 114 5.97 4.63 -32.73
C PRO A 114 5.55 5.00 -31.30
N THR A 115 4.38 4.52 -30.85
CA THR A 115 3.83 4.75 -29.51
C THR A 115 3.04 3.51 -29.07
N ILE A 116 2.59 3.47 -27.81
CA ILE A 116 1.66 2.45 -27.32
C ILE A 116 0.34 2.49 -28.11
N ASP A 117 -0.21 3.68 -28.37
CA ASP A 117 -1.52 3.87 -29.01
C ASP A 117 -1.60 3.34 -30.45
N THR A 118 -0.48 3.39 -31.16
CA THR A 118 -0.38 2.99 -32.57
C THR A 118 0.75 2.00 -32.79
N CYS A 119 1.04 1.16 -31.80
CA CYS A 119 2.18 0.24 -31.82
C CYS A 119 2.11 -0.69 -33.04
N THR A 120 3.13 -0.62 -33.90
CA THR A 120 3.32 -1.54 -35.04
C THR A 120 4.40 -2.58 -34.77
N SER A 121 5.29 -2.29 -33.83
CA SER A 121 6.36 -3.21 -33.40
C SER A 121 6.69 -3.00 -31.94
N SER A 122 6.87 -4.10 -31.21
CA SER A 122 7.24 -4.08 -29.80
C SER A 122 8.55 -4.83 -29.55
N LYS A 123 9.41 -4.31 -28.67
CA LYS A 123 10.62 -5.00 -28.18
C LYS A 123 10.55 -5.16 -26.67
N LEU A 124 10.75 -6.38 -26.18
CA LEU A 124 10.93 -6.66 -24.75
C LEU A 124 12.43 -6.57 -24.41
N VAL A 125 12.79 -5.68 -23.50
CA VAL A 125 14.18 -5.40 -23.13
C VAL A 125 14.38 -5.65 -21.63
N PRO A 126 15.33 -6.50 -21.19
CA PRO A 126 15.52 -6.79 -19.77
C PRO A 126 16.07 -5.58 -19.00
N VAL A 127 15.70 -5.49 -17.73
CA VAL A 127 16.23 -4.55 -16.73
C VAL A 127 17.24 -5.28 -15.85
N SER A 128 18.36 -4.62 -15.53
CA SER A 128 19.35 -5.07 -14.55
C SER A 128 19.29 -4.20 -13.30
N TYR A 129 19.00 -4.82 -12.15
CA TYR A 129 19.06 -4.20 -10.84
C TYR A 129 20.50 -4.25 -10.30
N PRO A 130 20.85 -3.46 -9.26
CA PRO A 130 22.15 -3.57 -8.61
C PRO A 130 22.30 -4.96 -7.96
N SER A 131 23.32 -5.71 -8.35
CA SER A 131 23.55 -7.08 -7.87
C SER A 131 23.68 -7.17 -6.35
N ILE A 132 24.31 -6.17 -5.71
CA ILE A 132 24.42 -6.10 -4.24
C ILE A 132 23.07 -6.11 -3.51
N LEU A 133 21.98 -5.72 -4.19
CA LEU A 133 20.61 -5.76 -3.66
C LEU A 133 19.84 -6.98 -4.14
N GLU A 134 19.90 -7.28 -5.44
CA GLU A 134 19.16 -8.38 -6.09
C GLU A 134 19.63 -9.76 -5.64
N GLU A 135 20.95 -9.95 -5.59
CA GLU A 135 21.58 -11.26 -5.34
C GLU A 135 21.73 -11.57 -3.84
N ASP A 136 21.53 -10.58 -2.94
CA ASP A 136 21.61 -10.80 -1.48
C ASP A 136 20.65 -11.93 -1.05
N GLU A 137 21.15 -12.88 -0.27
CA GLU A 137 20.40 -14.06 0.19
C GLU A 137 19.18 -13.70 1.05
N ARG A 138 19.21 -12.54 1.71
CA ARG A 138 18.10 -12.05 2.54
C ARG A 138 17.03 -11.37 1.70
N THR A 139 17.35 -10.96 0.47
CA THR A 139 16.37 -10.44 -0.48
C THR A 139 15.49 -11.60 -0.95
N THR A 140 14.22 -11.55 -0.54
CA THR A 140 13.19 -12.52 -0.96
C THR A 140 12.50 -12.07 -2.24
N HIS A 141 12.35 -10.76 -2.43
CA HIS A 141 11.89 -10.16 -3.67
C HIS A 141 12.76 -8.95 -4.00
N HIS A 142 13.46 -8.95 -5.15
CA HIS A 142 14.31 -7.81 -5.52
C HIS A 142 13.48 -6.59 -5.92
N TRP A 143 12.24 -6.80 -6.35
CA TRP A 143 11.18 -5.80 -6.32
C TRP A 143 9.84 -6.46 -5.94
N SER A 144 9.04 -5.75 -5.15
CA SER A 144 7.64 -6.06 -4.81
C SER A 144 6.72 -5.04 -5.48
N GLU A 145 7.05 -3.75 -5.33
CA GLU A 145 6.49 -2.63 -6.06
C GLU A 145 7.55 -1.90 -6.87
N ILE A 146 7.16 -1.40 -8.04
CA ILE A 146 7.94 -0.50 -8.88
C ILE A 146 7.09 0.70 -9.29
N ILE A 147 7.72 1.86 -9.45
CA ILE A 147 7.14 3.09 -9.99
C ILE A 147 8.13 3.81 -10.91
N ILE A 148 7.62 4.48 -11.94
CA ILE A 148 8.39 5.30 -12.89
C ILE A 148 8.06 6.78 -12.65
N ALA A 149 9.08 7.62 -12.65
CA ALA A 149 8.95 9.05 -12.48
C ALA A 149 8.40 9.71 -13.75
N PRO A 150 7.73 10.87 -13.61
CA PRO A 150 7.22 11.65 -14.73
C PRO A 150 8.30 12.07 -15.74
N ASP A 151 9.55 12.17 -15.32
CA ASP A 151 10.67 12.53 -16.20
C ASP A 151 11.13 11.39 -17.13
N ASN A 152 10.45 10.23 -17.09
CA ASN A 152 10.75 9.05 -17.90
C ASN A 152 12.16 8.47 -17.68
N LYS A 153 12.84 8.89 -16.62
CA LYS A 153 14.24 8.58 -16.36
C LYS A 153 14.41 7.87 -15.02
N HIS A 154 13.75 8.31 -13.96
CA HIS A 154 13.95 7.75 -12.63
C HIS A 154 12.93 6.67 -12.28
N ILE A 155 13.39 5.60 -11.64
CA ILE A 155 12.50 4.59 -11.05
C ILE A 155 12.76 4.48 -9.57
N SER A 156 11.71 4.17 -8.81
CA SER A 156 11.81 3.73 -7.43
C SER A 156 11.13 2.39 -7.27
N TRP A 157 11.68 1.56 -6.39
CA TRP A 157 11.15 0.23 -6.14
C TRP A 157 11.31 -0.15 -4.68
N THR A 158 10.37 -0.96 -4.21
CA THR A 158 10.42 -1.60 -2.90
C THR A 158 10.94 -3.02 -3.06
N MET A 159 12.00 -3.39 -2.36
CA MET A 159 12.48 -4.76 -2.22
C MET A 159 11.98 -5.35 -0.90
N LEU A 160 11.78 -6.67 -0.85
CA LEU A 160 11.39 -7.37 0.37
C LEU A 160 12.55 -8.23 0.88
N ARG A 161 12.96 -7.97 2.12
CA ARG A 161 14.01 -8.71 2.81
C ARG A 161 13.52 -9.36 4.09
N SER A 162 14.12 -10.49 4.42
CA SER A 162 13.77 -11.26 5.63
C SER A 162 14.26 -10.62 6.94
N ASP A 163 15.21 -9.69 6.89
CA ASP A 163 15.81 -9.02 8.06
C ASP A 163 15.19 -7.66 8.38
N VAL A 164 14.84 -6.87 7.36
CA VAL A 164 14.30 -5.51 7.52
C VAL A 164 12.87 -5.32 7.01
N GLY A 165 12.31 -6.31 6.32
CA GLY A 165 11.02 -6.18 5.63
C GLY A 165 11.15 -5.38 4.33
N ALA A 166 10.29 -4.39 4.13
CA ALA A 166 10.30 -3.53 2.95
C ALA A 166 11.43 -2.49 3.02
N ALA A 167 12.32 -2.49 2.04
CA ALA A 167 13.34 -1.47 1.83
C ALA A 167 13.13 -0.79 0.48
N VAL A 168 13.44 0.50 0.38
CA VAL A 168 13.13 1.30 -0.82
C VAL A 168 14.39 1.88 -1.40
N ALA A 169 14.54 1.74 -2.72
CA ALA A 169 15.60 2.35 -3.48
C ALA A 169 15.04 3.22 -4.62
N ILE A 170 15.88 4.13 -5.10
CA ILE A 170 15.62 4.96 -6.28
C ILE A 170 16.90 5.03 -7.12
N GLY A 171 16.74 5.10 -8.43
CA GLY A 171 17.86 5.23 -9.36
C GLY A 171 17.42 5.65 -10.76
N THR A 172 18.39 5.79 -11.65
CA THR A 172 18.20 6.19 -13.04
C THR A 172 18.10 4.94 -13.93
N LEU A 173 17.03 4.82 -14.72
CA LEU A 173 16.84 3.72 -15.66
C LEU A 173 17.45 4.06 -17.03
N GLU A 174 18.67 3.58 -17.27
CA GLU A 174 19.46 3.92 -18.46
C GLU A 174 19.34 2.84 -19.54
N ARG A 175 18.94 3.24 -20.76
CA ARG A 175 18.93 2.35 -21.92
C ARG A 175 20.35 2.13 -22.43
N LYS A 176 20.86 0.89 -22.34
CA LYS A 176 22.09 0.44 -23.02
C LYS A 176 21.72 -0.28 -24.33
N ALA A 177 22.64 -0.99 -25.01
CA ALA A 177 22.34 -1.63 -26.31
C ALA A 177 21.24 -2.73 -26.25
N GLU A 178 21.37 -3.69 -25.33
CA GLU A 178 20.46 -4.86 -25.22
C GLU A 178 19.71 -4.95 -23.88
N ARG A 179 19.88 -3.97 -23.00
CA ARG A 179 19.24 -3.95 -21.68
C ARG A 179 19.04 -2.53 -21.19
N TYR A 180 18.20 -2.41 -20.16
CA TYR A 180 18.20 -1.27 -19.25
C TYR A 180 19.03 -1.59 -18.01
N VAL A 181 19.73 -0.59 -17.47
CA VAL A 181 20.52 -0.71 -16.24
C VAL A 181 20.07 0.38 -15.28
N ILE A 182 19.84 0.03 -14.02
CA ILE A 182 19.55 1.01 -12.98
C ILE A 182 20.86 1.55 -12.42
N GLU A 183 21.16 2.81 -12.73
CA GLU A 183 22.39 3.51 -12.31
C GLU A 183 22.09 4.54 -11.20
N ASN A 184 23.13 5.08 -10.57
CA ASN A 184 23.04 6.14 -9.55
C ASN A 184 22.11 5.81 -8.37
N VAL A 185 22.09 4.55 -7.95
CA VAL A 185 21.14 4.05 -6.96
C VAL A 185 21.40 4.61 -5.56
N GLN A 186 20.32 4.97 -4.88
CA GLN A 186 20.28 5.39 -3.48
C GLN A 186 19.22 4.60 -2.73
N LEU A 187 19.53 4.17 -1.52
CA LEU A 187 18.50 3.72 -0.56
C LEU A 187 17.81 4.96 0.01
N ILE A 188 16.47 4.93 0.03
CA ILE A 188 15.64 6.02 0.56
C ILE A 188 14.77 5.57 1.75
N SER A 189 14.89 4.31 2.17
CA SER A 189 14.35 3.81 3.43
C SER A 189 15.27 4.08 4.61
N SER A 190 14.71 4.21 5.82
CA SER A 190 15.49 4.29 7.04
C SER A 190 16.15 2.93 7.33
N ILE A 191 17.47 2.91 7.45
CA ILE A 191 18.24 1.68 7.73
C ILE A 191 18.22 1.34 9.23
N GLN A 192 18.27 2.38 10.09
CA GLN A 192 18.21 2.25 11.54
C GLN A 192 17.04 3.06 12.08
N TYR A 193 16.16 2.42 12.85
CA TYR A 193 14.97 3.07 13.43
C TYR A 193 15.25 3.72 14.78
N PHE A 194 16.40 3.43 15.39
CA PHE A 194 16.80 3.96 16.69
C PHE A 194 18.29 4.30 16.69
N LYS A 195 18.65 5.29 17.51
CA LYS A 195 20.04 5.62 17.85
C LYS A 195 20.15 5.74 19.36
N ASN A 196 21.34 5.52 19.91
CA ASN A 196 21.58 5.83 21.33
C ASN A 196 21.46 7.34 21.55
N ASP A 197 20.84 7.73 22.67
CA ASP A 197 20.83 9.12 23.11
C ASP A 197 22.23 9.47 23.65
N PRO A 198 22.94 10.46 23.06
CA PRO A 198 24.29 10.83 23.50
C PRO A 198 24.29 11.57 24.84
N ILE A 199 23.14 12.08 25.30
CA ILE A 199 23.00 12.90 26.51
C ILE A 199 22.51 12.04 27.69
N HIS A 200 21.59 11.11 27.44
CA HIS A 200 20.98 10.28 28.48
C HIS A 200 21.40 8.81 28.36
N ALA A 201 22.30 8.36 29.25
CA ALA A 201 22.72 6.97 29.29
C ALA A 201 21.54 6.01 29.47
N GLY A 202 21.46 4.98 28.61
CA GLY A 202 20.36 4.01 28.59
C GLY A 202 19.10 4.46 27.86
N TYR A 203 19.11 5.66 27.27
CA TYR A 203 18.03 6.14 26.40
C TYR A 203 18.36 5.95 24.92
N ILE A 204 17.31 5.88 24.12
CA ILE A 204 17.33 5.74 22.68
C ILE A 204 16.44 6.82 22.05
N LEU A 205 16.85 7.27 20.86
CA LEU A 205 16.18 8.26 20.05
C LEU A 205 15.51 7.57 18.86
N PRO A 206 14.17 7.49 18.83
CA PRO A 206 13.45 7.04 17.65
C PRO A 206 13.81 7.91 16.44
N GLN A 207 14.12 7.26 15.33
CA GLN A 207 14.36 7.92 14.06
C GLN A 207 13.06 7.95 13.25
N THR A 208 12.95 8.91 12.34
CA THR A 208 11.89 8.94 11.34
C THR A 208 11.94 7.66 10.51
N ILE A 209 10.82 6.93 10.43
CA ILE A 209 10.70 5.74 9.59
C ILE A 209 10.38 6.20 8.16
N ARG A 210 11.30 5.96 7.23
CA ARG A 210 11.14 6.13 5.79
C ARG A 210 11.10 4.75 5.13
N GLY A 211 10.34 4.62 4.05
CA GLY A 211 10.23 3.39 3.29
C GLY A 211 8.79 2.86 3.26
N GLY A 212 8.67 1.54 3.20
CA GLY A 212 7.41 0.84 2.91
C GLY A 212 7.26 0.52 1.42
N GLU A 213 6.04 0.22 0.99
CA GLU A 213 5.73 -0.01 -0.42
C GLU A 213 5.49 1.30 -1.17
N VAL A 214 6.26 1.55 -2.23
CA VAL A 214 6.12 2.72 -3.11
C VAL A 214 4.92 2.57 -4.04
N LYS A 215 4.18 3.67 -4.27
CA LYS A 215 2.89 3.62 -4.98
C LYS A 215 2.80 4.60 -6.15
N GLN A 216 3.31 5.83 -6.02
CA GLN A 216 3.32 6.80 -7.12
C GLN A 216 4.37 7.90 -6.90
N PHE A 217 4.99 8.40 -7.97
CA PHE A 217 5.65 9.70 -7.94
C PHE A 217 4.61 10.82 -8.00
N ILE A 218 4.75 11.81 -7.11
CA ILE A 218 3.88 12.98 -7.03
C ILE A 218 4.71 14.26 -6.94
N ARG A 219 4.05 15.42 -6.82
CA ARG A 219 4.62 16.77 -6.90
C ARG A 219 5.46 16.98 -8.17
N GLY A 220 5.00 16.38 -9.27
CA GLY A 220 5.72 16.41 -10.54
C GLY A 220 7.01 15.58 -10.55
N GLY A 221 7.19 14.63 -9.62
CA GLY A 221 8.36 13.75 -9.55
C GLY A 221 9.30 14.01 -8.38
N THR A 222 9.00 14.98 -7.52
CA THR A 222 9.85 15.37 -6.38
C THR A 222 9.39 14.79 -5.05
N ALA A 223 8.38 13.92 -5.04
CA ALA A 223 7.92 13.21 -3.86
C ALA A 223 7.34 11.85 -4.26
N ILE A 224 7.21 10.94 -3.28
CA ILE A 224 6.67 9.59 -3.50
C ILE A 224 5.54 9.33 -2.51
N SER A 225 4.38 8.85 -2.98
CA SER A 225 3.37 8.23 -2.12
C SER A 225 3.80 6.80 -1.76
N VAL A 226 3.73 6.50 -0.47
CA VAL A 226 4.14 5.21 0.11
C VAL A 226 3.11 4.75 1.13
N VAL A 227 3.08 3.45 1.43
CA VAL A 227 2.48 2.98 2.68
C VAL A 227 3.50 3.13 3.81
N GLY A 228 3.07 3.59 4.98
CA GLY A 228 3.93 3.75 6.14
C GLY A 228 3.14 3.72 7.44
N GLY A 229 3.81 3.88 8.58
CA GLY A 229 3.15 4.02 9.88
C GLY A 229 2.95 5.50 10.22
N GLY A 230 1.70 5.92 10.39
CA GLY A 230 1.34 7.25 10.82
C GLY A 230 1.03 7.34 12.32
N ARG A 231 0.20 8.31 12.70
CA ARG A 231 -0.27 8.53 14.08
C ARG A 231 -1.16 7.40 14.59
N ASN A 232 -1.85 6.69 13.70
CA ASN A 232 -2.86 5.70 14.05
C ASN A 232 -2.29 4.30 14.30
N SER A 233 -0.95 4.12 14.32
CA SER A 233 -0.26 2.82 14.57
C SER A 233 -0.51 1.72 13.54
N THR A 234 -1.65 1.73 12.86
CA THR A 234 -1.95 0.93 11.68
C THR A 234 -1.27 1.52 10.43
N PRO A 235 -1.14 0.74 9.34
CA PRO A 235 -0.64 1.27 8.08
C PRO A 235 -1.54 2.39 7.54
N ASP A 236 -0.87 3.47 7.13
CA ASP A 236 -1.42 4.70 6.59
C ASP A 236 -0.76 5.02 5.24
N SER A 237 -1.43 5.83 4.43
CA SER A 237 -0.81 6.46 3.26
C SER A 237 0.01 7.67 3.67
N MET A 238 1.28 7.69 3.23
CA MET A 238 2.25 8.73 3.53
C MET A 238 2.81 9.31 2.23
N VAL A 239 3.40 10.51 2.33
CA VAL A 239 4.18 11.15 1.27
C VAL A 239 5.60 11.38 1.79
N MET A 240 6.58 10.86 1.08
CA MET A 240 8.00 11.13 1.29
C MET A 240 8.45 12.22 0.30
N ASP A 241 8.92 13.35 0.80
CA ASP A 241 9.50 14.42 -0.02
C ASP A 241 10.94 14.05 -0.40
N LEU A 242 11.30 14.10 -1.68
CA LEU A 242 12.65 13.77 -2.15
C LEU A 242 13.62 14.96 -2.06
N LEU A 243 13.11 16.18 -1.86
CA LEU A 243 13.91 17.41 -1.75
C LEU A 243 14.21 17.83 -0.31
N SER A 244 13.51 17.24 0.66
CA SER A 244 13.62 17.60 2.08
C SER A 244 13.58 16.35 2.96
N GLU A 245 13.74 16.51 4.27
CA GLU A 245 13.57 15.39 5.20
C GLU A 245 12.09 15.08 5.56
N GLN A 246 11.13 15.79 4.95
CA GLN A 246 9.73 15.74 5.36
C GLN A 246 9.02 14.44 4.96
N ILE A 247 8.21 13.91 5.89
CA ILE A 247 7.19 12.90 5.61
C ILE A 247 5.85 13.44 6.07
N THR A 248 4.82 13.25 5.25
CA THR A 248 3.47 13.75 5.52
C THR A 248 2.46 12.59 5.50
N GLN A 249 1.67 12.44 6.55
CA GLN A 249 0.54 11.51 6.56
C GLN A 249 -0.62 12.08 5.76
N ILE A 250 -1.27 11.26 4.94
CA ILE A 250 -2.36 11.65 4.05
C ILE A 250 -3.70 11.14 4.55
N THR A 251 -3.72 9.93 5.09
CA THR A 251 -4.92 9.30 5.64
C THR A 251 -4.87 9.29 7.16
N HIS A 252 -6.00 9.56 7.82
CA HIS A 252 -6.09 9.57 9.28
C HIS A 252 -7.23 8.69 9.81
N THR A 253 -7.72 7.72 9.02
CA THR A 253 -8.67 6.74 9.55
C THR A 253 -7.96 5.71 10.43
N PRO A 254 -8.60 5.21 11.49
CA PRO A 254 -7.94 4.30 12.45
C PRO A 254 -7.68 2.90 11.89
N GLY A 255 -8.29 2.57 10.75
CA GLY A 255 -8.20 1.27 10.09
C GLY A 255 -6.91 1.05 9.33
N TYR A 256 -6.96 0.15 8.35
CA TYR A 256 -5.86 -0.10 7.42
C TYR A 256 -6.06 0.68 6.13
N ASP A 257 -5.12 1.57 5.83
CA ASP A 257 -5.03 2.29 4.56
C ASP A 257 -3.71 1.99 3.89
N GLU A 258 -3.78 1.51 2.66
CA GLU A 258 -2.61 1.32 1.84
C GLU A 258 -2.93 1.72 0.41
N THR A 259 -1.92 2.22 -0.28
CA THR A 259 -1.96 2.77 -1.64
C THR A 259 -2.90 3.96 -1.80
N THR A 260 -2.34 5.17 -1.77
CA THR A 260 -2.99 6.36 -2.34
C THR A 260 -2.36 6.70 -3.69
N ILE A 261 -3.17 6.70 -4.75
CA ILE A 261 -2.81 7.25 -6.07
C ILE A 261 -3.50 8.61 -6.23
N PHE A 262 -2.71 9.66 -6.40
CA PHE A 262 -3.12 11.04 -6.54
C PHE A 262 -3.62 11.32 -7.96
N SER A 263 -4.63 12.18 -8.05
CA SER A 263 -5.11 12.73 -9.31
C SER A 263 -4.02 13.55 -10.01
N PRO A 264 -4.12 13.79 -11.33
CA PRO A 264 -3.16 14.61 -12.08
C PRO A 264 -2.97 16.04 -11.54
N ASP A 265 -3.96 16.59 -10.84
CA ASP A 265 -3.89 17.88 -10.13
C ASP A 265 -3.57 17.75 -8.63
N GLU A 266 -3.36 16.52 -8.17
CA GLU A 266 -3.00 16.11 -6.80
C GLU A 266 -3.98 16.58 -5.70
N ARG A 267 -5.20 16.98 -6.06
CA ARG A 267 -6.23 17.38 -5.08
C ARG A 267 -7.00 16.19 -4.53
N LEU A 268 -7.20 15.17 -5.35
CA LEU A 268 -7.91 13.95 -4.98
C LEU A 268 -6.94 12.76 -4.90
N GLY A 269 -7.35 11.73 -4.16
CA GLY A 269 -6.64 10.46 -4.08
C GLY A 269 -7.60 9.29 -4.15
N ILE A 270 -7.16 8.16 -4.72
CA ILE A 270 -7.85 6.87 -4.61
C ILE A 270 -7.04 5.94 -3.71
N VAL A 271 -7.71 5.40 -2.70
CA VAL A 271 -7.10 4.68 -1.56
C VAL A 271 -7.60 3.24 -1.48
N MET A 272 -6.72 2.25 -1.34
CA MET A 272 -7.14 0.92 -0.85
C MET A 272 -7.31 1.03 0.66
N SER A 273 -8.54 0.86 1.12
CA SER A 273 -8.91 1.15 2.51
C SER A 273 -9.92 0.16 3.03
N THR A 274 -9.75 -0.21 4.30
CA THR A 274 -10.66 -1.09 5.03
C THR A 274 -11.79 -0.33 5.74
N ARG A 275 -11.79 1.01 5.71
CA ARG A 275 -12.71 1.86 6.51
C ARG A 275 -14.21 1.63 6.28
N PHE A 276 -14.58 0.98 5.18
CA PHE A 276 -15.97 0.61 4.86
C PHE A 276 -16.25 -0.89 5.05
N SER A 277 -15.35 -1.60 5.73
CA SER A 277 -15.42 -3.05 5.95
C SER A 277 -15.71 -3.37 7.39
N LYS A 278 -16.98 -3.25 7.78
CA LYS A 278 -17.41 -3.30 9.18
C LYS A 278 -16.75 -4.42 10.02
N SER A 279 -16.71 -5.65 9.51
CA SER A 279 -16.21 -6.82 10.26
C SER A 279 -14.75 -7.17 9.98
N THR A 280 -14.04 -6.41 9.13
CA THR A 280 -12.63 -6.68 8.83
C THR A 280 -11.73 -5.44 8.89
N ASP A 281 -12.28 -4.28 9.27
CA ASP A 281 -11.54 -3.05 9.51
C ASP A 281 -10.80 -3.16 10.85
N PRO A 282 -9.45 -3.17 10.87
CA PRO A 282 -8.68 -3.24 12.11
C PRO A 282 -8.63 -1.91 12.87
N ALA A 283 -9.64 -1.05 12.75
CA ALA A 283 -9.74 0.25 13.44
C ALA A 283 -9.52 0.18 14.96
N ILE A 284 -9.85 -0.93 15.61
CA ILE A 284 -9.60 -1.14 17.05
C ILE A 284 -8.11 -0.97 17.43
N PHE A 285 -7.19 -1.27 16.50
CA PHE A 285 -5.75 -1.14 16.73
C PHE A 285 -5.24 0.30 16.61
N GLY A 286 -6.00 1.20 15.97
CA GLY A 286 -5.58 2.56 15.66
C GLY A 286 -6.49 3.68 16.17
N ILE A 287 -7.62 3.37 16.80
CA ILE A 287 -8.54 4.39 17.32
C ILE A 287 -7.97 5.18 18.51
N LEU A 288 -7.17 4.53 19.36
CA LEU A 288 -6.42 5.21 20.41
C LEU A 288 -5.11 5.74 19.79
N PRO A 289 -4.87 7.06 19.74
CA PRO A 289 -3.59 7.59 19.27
C PRO A 289 -2.48 7.17 20.23
N LYS A 290 -1.35 6.69 19.70
CA LYS A 290 -0.24 6.18 20.51
C LYS A 290 1.08 6.85 20.11
N PRO A 291 1.86 7.37 21.07
CA PRO A 291 3.20 7.85 20.81
C PRO A 291 4.04 6.73 20.19
N TYR A 292 4.70 7.01 19.06
CA TYR A 292 5.53 6.03 18.35
C TYR A 292 4.79 4.73 17.97
N GLY A 293 3.47 4.82 17.69
CA GLY A 293 2.65 3.66 17.33
C GLY A 293 3.18 2.85 16.14
N ALA A 294 3.78 3.52 15.15
CA ALA A 294 4.46 2.87 14.03
C ALA A 294 5.61 1.95 14.48
N GLN A 295 6.34 2.33 15.53
CA GLN A 295 7.42 1.53 16.11
C GLN A 295 6.86 0.41 17.00
N THR A 296 5.92 0.71 17.90
CA THR A 296 5.42 -0.24 18.90
C THR A 296 4.54 -1.33 18.29
N LEU A 297 3.84 -1.03 17.20
CA LEU A 297 2.92 -1.97 16.52
C LEU A 297 3.50 -2.59 15.24
N MET A 298 4.74 -2.27 14.86
CA MET A 298 5.32 -2.67 13.57
C MET A 298 5.22 -4.18 13.28
N GLY A 299 5.41 -5.03 14.30
CA GLY A 299 5.31 -6.49 14.16
C GLY A 299 3.91 -7.02 13.81
N MET A 300 2.86 -6.19 13.95
CA MET A 300 1.49 -6.56 13.62
C MET A 300 1.08 -6.18 12.20
N ALA A 301 1.85 -5.34 11.48
CA ALA A 301 1.45 -4.85 10.16
C ALA A 301 1.09 -5.98 9.18
N TRP A 302 1.86 -7.07 9.18
CA TRP A 302 1.57 -8.24 8.33
C TRP A 302 0.35 -9.03 8.81
N SER A 303 0.14 -9.16 10.12
CA SER A 303 -1.07 -9.79 10.68
C SER A 303 -2.33 -9.02 10.25
N LEU A 304 -2.28 -7.68 10.35
CA LEU A 304 -3.37 -6.80 9.93
C LEU A 304 -3.61 -6.88 8.42
N TYR A 305 -2.56 -6.93 7.59
CA TYR A 305 -2.70 -7.14 6.15
C TYR A 305 -3.32 -8.51 5.81
N MET A 306 -2.83 -9.60 6.41
CA MET A 306 -3.34 -10.95 6.15
C MET A 306 -4.79 -11.10 6.58
N TYR A 307 -5.17 -10.44 7.68
CA TYR A 307 -6.54 -10.40 8.16
C TYR A 307 -7.44 -9.46 7.32
N ALA A 308 -7.11 -8.19 7.22
CA ALA A 308 -8.02 -7.21 6.63
C ALA A 308 -8.02 -7.21 5.10
N ILE A 309 -6.90 -7.57 4.45
CA ILE A 309 -6.73 -7.49 3.00
C ILE A 309 -6.76 -8.87 2.36
N ALA A 310 -5.79 -9.73 2.70
CA ALA A 310 -5.61 -11.00 2.00
C ALA A 310 -6.80 -11.96 2.19
N GLY A 311 -7.37 -12.02 3.39
CA GLY A 311 -8.54 -12.87 3.60
C GLY A 311 -9.85 -12.25 3.11
N VAL A 312 -10.01 -10.93 3.00
CA VAL A 312 -11.18 -10.35 2.30
C VAL A 312 -11.18 -10.70 0.82
N ARG A 313 -10.03 -10.63 0.16
CA ARG A 313 -9.86 -11.09 -1.22
C ARG A 313 -10.18 -12.57 -1.38
N ARG A 314 -9.89 -13.39 -0.37
CA ARG A 314 -9.97 -14.85 -0.48
C ARG A 314 -11.29 -15.46 0.00
N PHE A 315 -11.82 -15.06 1.16
CA PHE A 315 -12.96 -15.73 1.77
C PHE A 315 -13.82 -14.91 2.75
N ARG A 316 -13.31 -13.83 3.36
CA ARG A 316 -14.08 -13.00 4.29
C ARG A 316 -14.97 -12.01 3.56
N LYS A 317 -16.21 -11.85 4.03
CA LYS A 317 -17.04 -10.73 3.62
C LYS A 317 -16.41 -9.43 4.11
N GLY A 318 -16.40 -8.42 3.25
CA GLY A 318 -15.74 -7.16 3.52
C GLY A 318 -15.36 -6.43 2.24
N ASN A 319 -14.87 -5.21 2.40
CA ASN A 319 -14.45 -4.34 1.33
C ASN A 319 -13.07 -3.75 1.62
N ILE A 320 -12.22 -3.63 0.61
CA ILE A 320 -10.89 -3.01 0.75
C ILE A 320 -10.73 -1.82 -0.20
N GLY A 321 -11.84 -1.18 -0.56
CA GLY A 321 -11.88 -0.03 -1.44
C GLY A 321 -12.07 -0.40 -2.92
N PRO A 322 -11.79 0.54 -3.84
CA PRO A 322 -11.15 1.82 -3.58
C PRO A 322 -12.05 2.87 -2.94
N VAL A 323 -11.43 3.83 -2.26
CA VAL A 323 -12.08 5.00 -1.66
C VAL A 323 -11.53 6.26 -2.31
N LEU A 324 -12.40 7.13 -2.79
CA LEU A 324 -12.03 8.45 -3.32
C LEU A 324 -11.99 9.47 -2.18
N ILE A 325 -10.86 10.15 -2.01
CA ILE A 325 -10.64 11.15 -0.97
C ILE A 325 -10.28 12.51 -1.57
N ASP A 326 -10.63 13.57 -0.84
CA ASP A 326 -10.01 14.88 -0.99
C ASP A 326 -8.79 14.89 -0.07
N ILE A 327 -7.61 15.22 -0.61
CA ILE A 327 -6.34 15.12 0.12
C ILE A 327 -6.31 16.09 1.29
N GLN A 328 -6.75 17.34 1.10
CA GLN A 328 -6.71 18.35 2.16
C GLN A 328 -7.68 18.02 3.28
N ARG A 329 -8.88 17.54 2.94
CA ARG A 329 -9.85 17.11 3.96
C ARG A 329 -9.37 15.88 4.70
N SER A 330 -8.82 14.88 3.99
CA SER A 330 -8.25 13.68 4.61
C SER A 330 -7.13 13.98 5.60
N MET A 331 -6.31 15.00 5.32
CA MET A 331 -5.22 15.44 6.21
C MET A 331 -5.69 16.26 7.41
N ASN A 332 -6.77 17.04 7.27
CA ASN A 332 -7.10 18.11 8.22
C ASN A 332 -8.47 17.97 8.90
N GLU A 333 -9.38 17.15 8.39
CA GLU A 333 -10.73 16.96 8.94
C GLU A 333 -10.81 15.60 9.68
N PRO A 334 -10.87 15.60 11.03
CA PRO A 334 -11.05 14.37 11.79
C PRO A 334 -12.30 13.61 11.37
N GLY A 335 -12.16 12.31 11.12
CA GLY A 335 -13.27 11.43 10.74
C GLY A 335 -13.68 11.53 9.27
N TYR A 336 -12.95 12.25 8.42
CA TYR A 336 -13.22 12.27 6.98
C TYR A 336 -13.08 10.88 6.34
N LEU A 337 -14.17 10.34 5.81
CA LEU A 337 -14.21 8.98 5.24
C LEU A 337 -13.99 8.94 3.72
N GLY A 338 -14.37 10.00 2.99
CA GLY A 338 -14.38 10.01 1.52
C GLY A 338 -15.57 9.24 0.93
N VAL A 339 -15.46 8.88 -0.35
CA VAL A 339 -16.51 8.20 -1.13
C VAL A 339 -16.08 6.78 -1.43
N GLN A 340 -16.83 5.79 -0.97
CA GLN A 340 -16.65 4.39 -1.33
C GLN A 340 -16.99 4.19 -2.82
N LEU A 341 -16.08 3.60 -3.59
CA LEU A 341 -16.29 3.33 -5.02
C LEU A 341 -16.75 1.91 -5.33
N THR A 342 -16.60 0.98 -4.39
CA THR A 342 -17.05 -0.41 -4.55
C THR A 342 -18.58 -0.47 -4.54
N THR A 343 -19.15 -1.10 -5.58
CA THR A 343 -20.60 -1.21 -5.78
C THR A 343 -21.20 -2.50 -5.25
N GLU A 344 -20.43 -3.59 -5.18
CA GLU A 344 -20.92 -4.93 -4.82
C GLU A 344 -20.00 -5.61 -3.80
N GLU A 345 -20.57 -6.14 -2.70
CA GLU A 345 -19.80 -6.71 -1.58
C GLU A 345 -18.91 -7.91 -1.96
N ASN A 346 -19.27 -8.67 -2.99
CA ASN A 346 -18.52 -9.87 -3.40
C ASN A 346 -17.39 -9.58 -4.40
N TRP A 347 -17.39 -8.39 -5.00
CA TRP A 347 -16.33 -7.94 -5.90
C TRP A 347 -15.33 -7.13 -5.10
N VAL A 348 -14.12 -7.66 -4.97
CA VAL A 348 -13.09 -7.13 -4.08
C VAL A 348 -12.00 -6.49 -4.90
N TYR A 349 -11.61 -5.28 -4.54
CA TYR A 349 -10.50 -4.59 -5.18
C TYR A 349 -9.18 -5.40 -5.20
N VAL A 350 -8.50 -5.31 -6.33
CA VAL A 350 -7.14 -5.80 -6.54
C VAL A 350 -6.35 -4.75 -7.31
N SER A 351 -5.08 -4.56 -6.93
CA SER A 351 -4.20 -3.58 -7.57
C SER A 351 -4.00 -3.88 -9.07
N PRO A 352 -3.78 -2.85 -9.90
CA PRO A 352 -3.54 -1.44 -9.53
C PRO A 352 -4.82 -0.58 -9.51
N MET A 353 -4.63 0.65 -9.04
CA MET A 353 -5.52 1.79 -9.28
C MET A 353 -4.81 2.78 -10.21
N SER A 354 -5.56 3.51 -11.03
CA SER A 354 -5.00 4.55 -11.89
C SER A 354 -5.97 5.70 -12.15
N TRP A 355 -5.43 6.88 -12.43
CA TRP A 355 -6.19 8.04 -12.90
C TRP A 355 -6.10 8.16 -14.41
N HIS A 356 -7.20 8.51 -15.04
CA HIS A 356 -7.16 9.01 -16.41
C HIS A 356 -6.44 10.38 -16.42
N PRO A 357 -5.62 10.69 -17.44
CA PRO A 357 -4.92 11.97 -17.57
C PRO A 357 -5.80 13.24 -17.54
N ASP A 358 -7.12 13.10 -17.63
CA ASP A 358 -8.05 14.24 -17.59
C ASP A 358 -8.43 14.63 -16.16
N GLY A 359 -8.05 13.83 -15.15
CA GLY A 359 -8.40 14.04 -13.75
C GLY A 359 -9.88 13.83 -13.40
N LYS A 360 -10.71 13.34 -14.33
CA LYS A 360 -12.15 13.13 -14.13
C LYS A 360 -12.54 11.66 -14.07
N ARG A 361 -11.60 10.75 -14.31
CA ARG A 361 -11.83 9.31 -14.30
C ARG A 361 -10.76 8.57 -13.51
N VAL A 362 -11.19 7.52 -12.82
CA VAL A 362 -10.34 6.58 -12.09
C VAL A 362 -10.70 5.16 -12.45
N MET A 363 -9.73 4.25 -12.46
CA MET A 363 -9.91 2.85 -12.82
C MET A 363 -9.23 1.92 -11.83
N TRP A 364 -9.81 0.75 -11.62
CA TRP A 364 -9.26 -0.33 -10.81
C TRP A 364 -9.72 -1.71 -11.30
N MET A 365 -9.04 -2.74 -10.83
CA MET A 365 -9.45 -4.12 -11.02
C MET A 365 -10.27 -4.60 -9.82
N GLU A 366 -11.25 -5.45 -10.08
CA GLU A 366 -11.96 -6.21 -9.04
C GLU A 366 -11.93 -7.70 -9.35
N MET A 367 -11.91 -8.50 -8.28
CA MET A 367 -11.98 -9.95 -8.32
C MET A 367 -13.23 -10.41 -7.58
N LEU A 368 -14.00 -11.31 -8.20
CA LEU A 368 -15.07 -12.02 -7.54
C LEU A 368 -14.48 -12.99 -6.50
N ARG A 369 -14.78 -12.72 -5.24
CA ARG A 369 -14.25 -13.47 -4.09
C ARG A 369 -14.44 -14.98 -4.27
N GLY A 370 -13.38 -15.75 -4.02
CA GLY A 370 -13.40 -17.21 -4.04
C GLY A 370 -13.39 -17.88 -5.42
N ILE A 371 -13.79 -17.18 -6.48
CA ILE A 371 -13.86 -17.73 -7.86
C ILE A 371 -12.69 -17.21 -8.73
N GLY A 372 -12.16 -16.02 -8.42
CA GLY A 372 -11.05 -15.45 -9.18
C GLY A 372 -11.42 -14.85 -10.53
N GLN A 373 -12.72 -14.73 -10.83
CA GLN A 373 -13.18 -13.97 -11.99
C GLN A 373 -12.86 -12.49 -11.81
N MET A 374 -12.32 -11.85 -12.84
CA MET A 374 -11.86 -10.46 -12.79
C MET A 374 -12.77 -9.55 -13.62
N ARG A 375 -12.87 -8.28 -13.24
CA ARG A 375 -13.49 -7.20 -14.02
C ARG A 375 -12.71 -5.91 -13.88
N ILE A 376 -12.87 -5.03 -14.88
CA ILE A 376 -12.30 -3.68 -14.88
C ILE A 376 -13.43 -2.71 -14.52
N GLN A 377 -13.26 -1.98 -13.42
CA GLN A 377 -14.17 -0.91 -13.02
C GLN A 377 -13.53 0.44 -13.28
N TYR A 378 -14.35 1.43 -13.56
CA TYR A 378 -13.93 2.81 -13.57
C TYR A 378 -15.03 3.72 -13.03
N ALA A 379 -14.64 4.87 -12.49
CA ALA A 379 -15.58 5.89 -12.02
C ALA A 379 -15.40 7.19 -12.79
N LYS A 380 -16.50 7.88 -13.08
CA LYS A 380 -16.55 9.24 -13.62
C LYS A 380 -16.95 10.21 -12.53
N LEU A 381 -16.19 11.30 -12.39
CA LEU A 381 -16.50 12.42 -11.51
C LEU A 381 -17.29 13.46 -12.31
N LEU A 382 -18.61 13.43 -12.17
CA LEU A 382 -19.53 14.14 -13.07
C LEU A 382 -19.49 15.66 -12.88
N ASP A 383 -19.28 16.10 -11.64
CA ASP A 383 -19.29 17.52 -11.27
C ASP A 383 -17.88 18.04 -10.92
N TYR A 384 -16.86 17.20 -11.01
CA TYR A 384 -15.49 17.59 -10.68
C TYR A 384 -14.87 18.40 -11.81
N GLU A 385 -14.32 19.54 -11.44
CA GLU A 385 -13.50 20.39 -12.31
C GLU A 385 -12.04 20.32 -11.82
N PRO A 386 -11.18 19.54 -12.50
CA PRO A 386 -9.77 19.45 -12.18
C PRO A 386 -9.10 20.82 -12.24
N TYR A 387 -8.17 21.03 -11.32
CA TYR A 387 -7.24 22.14 -11.42
C TYR A 387 -6.19 21.87 -12.51
N PRO A 388 -5.38 22.86 -12.89
CA PRO A 388 -4.23 22.61 -13.74
C PRO A 388 -3.38 21.46 -13.18
N PHE A 389 -2.95 20.57 -14.07
CA PHE A 389 -2.11 19.45 -13.69
C PHE A 389 -0.83 19.92 -13.01
N VAL A 390 -0.33 19.11 -12.07
CA VAL A 390 0.96 19.39 -11.45
C VAL A 390 2.05 19.29 -12.49
N HIS A 391 2.79 20.38 -12.68
CA HIS A 391 3.87 20.44 -13.66
C HIS A 391 4.95 19.41 -13.36
N LEU A 392 5.41 18.76 -14.42
CA LEU A 392 6.53 17.83 -14.36
C LEU A 392 7.80 18.58 -13.93
N LYS A 393 8.57 17.94 -13.07
CA LYS A 393 9.87 18.39 -12.61
C LYS A 393 10.86 17.26 -12.80
N SER A 394 12.14 17.60 -12.89
CA SER A 394 13.17 16.58 -12.79
C SER A 394 13.09 15.95 -11.40
N THR A 395 13.02 14.62 -11.33
CA THR A 395 13.23 13.93 -10.07
C THR A 395 14.68 14.21 -9.61
N PRO A 396 14.90 14.50 -8.31
CA PRO A 396 16.21 14.91 -7.83
C PRO A 396 17.20 13.75 -7.79
N ASP A 397 18.39 13.95 -8.36
CA ASP A 397 19.53 13.03 -8.23
C ASP A 397 20.15 13.08 -6.81
N HIS A 398 19.97 14.19 -6.09
CA HIS A 398 20.43 14.36 -4.71
C HIS A 398 19.25 14.40 -3.76
N ILE A 399 19.11 13.36 -2.95
CA ILE A 399 18.08 13.24 -1.92
C ILE A 399 18.77 13.42 -0.56
N PRO A 400 18.34 14.36 0.31
CA PRO A 400 19.06 14.70 1.54
C PRO A 400 19.33 13.52 2.48
N TYR A 401 18.41 12.55 2.51
CA TYR A 401 18.49 11.33 3.31
C TYR A 401 18.84 10.08 2.48
N GLY A 402 19.18 10.25 1.19
CA GLY A 402 19.53 9.16 0.28
C GLY A 402 20.91 8.58 0.61
N VAL A 403 20.97 7.25 0.73
CA VAL A 403 22.21 6.52 1.06
C VAL A 403 22.77 5.86 -0.19
N LYS A 404 23.93 6.31 -0.68
CA LYS A 404 24.59 5.77 -1.87
C LYS A 404 25.35 4.47 -1.61
N ASP A 405 25.83 4.27 -0.39
CA ASP A 405 26.45 3.00 0.00
C ASP A 405 25.37 1.96 0.28
N LEU A 406 25.03 1.18 -0.76
CA LEU A 406 24.00 0.15 -0.70
C LEU A 406 24.34 -0.97 0.29
N SER A 407 25.62 -1.15 0.64
CA SER A 407 26.04 -2.18 1.59
C SER A 407 25.55 -1.88 3.01
N LEU A 408 25.22 -0.63 3.33
CA LEU A 408 24.69 -0.24 4.63
C LEU A 408 23.35 -0.91 4.96
N LEU A 409 22.59 -1.37 3.96
CA LEU A 409 21.38 -2.17 4.20
C LEU A 409 21.70 -3.44 5.01
N ASN A 410 22.91 -3.97 4.88
CA ASN A 410 23.36 -5.16 5.59
C ASN A 410 23.69 -4.90 7.06
N SER A 411 23.83 -3.63 7.45
CA SER A 411 24.08 -3.21 8.83
C SER A 411 22.81 -2.95 9.64
N ALA A 412 21.64 -3.02 9.00
CA ALA A 412 20.36 -2.80 9.65
C ALA A 412 20.17 -3.78 10.81
N ASN A 413 19.94 -3.24 12.01
CA ASN A 413 19.68 -4.05 13.19
C ASN A 413 18.32 -3.65 13.77
N PRO A 414 17.29 -4.50 13.63
CA PRO A 414 15.98 -4.20 14.17
C PRO A 414 15.92 -4.30 15.70
N ASN A 415 16.94 -4.87 16.35
CA ASN A 415 16.97 -5.16 17.78
C ASN A 415 17.46 -3.96 18.57
N VAL A 416 16.73 -3.60 19.61
CA VAL A 416 17.04 -2.45 20.45
C VAL A 416 16.41 -2.62 21.83
N GLU A 417 17.09 -2.11 22.84
CA GLU A 417 16.62 -2.01 24.21
C GLU A 417 17.04 -0.65 24.76
N GLY A 418 16.12 0.04 25.43
CA GLY A 418 16.39 1.32 26.07
C GLY A 418 15.13 2.09 26.41
N LYS A 419 15.33 3.33 26.87
CA LYS A 419 14.23 4.25 27.20
C LYS A 419 14.04 5.31 26.13
N ILE A 420 12.81 5.59 25.76
CA ILE A 420 12.47 6.74 24.94
C ILE A 420 11.96 7.83 25.90
N ALA A 421 12.69 8.94 26.02
CA ALA A 421 12.27 10.05 26.87
C ALA A 421 11.06 10.76 26.27
N GLY A 422 10.07 11.09 27.10
CA GLY A 422 9.06 12.07 26.71
C GLY A 422 9.68 13.46 26.64
N LYS A 423 9.30 14.26 25.65
CA LYS A 423 9.81 15.64 25.51
C LYS A 423 9.46 16.53 26.71
N HIS A 424 8.41 16.19 27.44
CA HIS A 424 7.98 16.92 28.63
C HIS A 424 8.14 16.10 29.92
N LEU A 425 7.63 14.86 29.95
CA LEU A 425 7.67 14.03 31.15
C LEU A 425 7.67 12.53 30.82
N GLY A 426 8.19 11.76 31.76
CA GLY A 426 8.12 10.30 31.70
C GLY A 426 8.96 9.69 30.58
N TYR A 427 8.76 8.41 30.36
CA TYR A 427 9.50 7.66 29.35
C TYR A 427 8.75 6.40 28.92
N ILE A 428 9.18 5.79 27.82
CA ILE A 428 8.76 4.45 27.40
C ILE A 428 9.96 3.51 27.61
N ASP A 429 9.84 2.49 28.46
CA ASP A 429 10.79 1.37 28.39
C ASP A 429 10.46 0.54 27.16
N TYR A 430 11.40 0.43 26.24
CA TYR A 430 11.19 -0.17 24.94
C TYR A 430 12.18 -1.30 24.70
N ILE A 431 11.65 -2.45 24.31
CA ILE A 431 12.43 -3.62 23.93
C ILE A 431 11.88 -4.13 22.60
N LYS A 432 12.76 -4.34 21.64
CA LYS A 432 12.44 -5.02 20.39
C LYS A 432 13.52 -6.05 20.08
N ASN A 433 13.10 -7.29 19.88
CA ASN A 433 13.94 -8.42 19.54
C ASN A 433 13.31 -9.17 18.37
N VAL A 434 14.01 -9.20 17.24
CA VAL A 434 13.59 -9.76 15.97
C VAL A 434 14.67 -10.69 15.45
N LYS A 435 14.24 -11.82 14.91
CA LYS A 435 15.07 -12.76 14.18
C LYS A 435 14.27 -13.33 13.02
N GLY A 436 14.60 -12.89 11.80
CA GLY A 436 13.83 -13.23 10.60
C GLY A 436 12.36 -12.85 10.76
N TYR A 437 11.46 -13.78 10.43
CA TYR A 437 10.01 -13.60 10.53
C TYR A 437 9.42 -13.91 11.92
N SER A 438 10.20 -13.75 12.97
CA SER A 438 9.76 -13.93 14.35
C SER A 438 10.35 -12.88 15.27
N GLY A 439 9.63 -12.50 16.31
CA GLY A 439 10.13 -11.54 17.28
C GLY A 439 9.10 -11.06 18.29
N LYS A 440 9.57 -10.15 19.14
CA LYS A 440 8.83 -9.56 20.23
C LYS A 440 9.10 -8.06 20.30
N THR A 441 8.07 -7.28 20.54
CA THR A 441 8.18 -5.85 20.90
C THR A 441 7.42 -5.64 22.20
N GLU A 442 8.02 -4.91 23.14
CA GLU A 442 7.37 -4.47 24.38
C GLU A 442 7.60 -2.98 24.58
N ALA A 443 6.53 -2.27 24.92
CA ALA A 443 6.58 -0.86 25.28
C ALA A 443 5.84 -0.66 26.60
N ARG A 444 6.52 -0.08 27.61
CA ARG A 444 5.92 0.31 28.89
C ARG A 444 5.97 1.81 29.06
N TYR A 445 4.80 2.44 29.03
CA TYR A 445 4.64 3.87 29.19
C TYR A 445 4.62 4.23 30.68
N VAL A 446 5.55 5.07 31.12
CA VAL A 446 5.70 5.53 32.50
C VAL A 446 5.42 7.03 32.54
N ASN A 447 4.14 7.39 32.64
CA ASN A 447 3.66 8.78 32.65
C ASN A 447 4.24 9.60 31.48
N PHE A 448 4.31 8.96 30.30
CA PHE A 448 4.97 9.52 29.12
C PHE A 448 4.15 10.68 28.56
N SER A 449 4.80 11.79 28.26
CA SER A 449 4.20 12.92 27.57
C SER A 449 5.22 13.68 26.73
N ASP A 450 4.85 13.94 25.47
CA ASP A 450 5.60 14.79 24.55
C ASP A 450 5.10 16.24 24.52
N ASP A 451 3.85 16.48 24.89
CA ASP A 451 3.18 17.78 24.77
C ASP A 451 2.83 18.42 26.13
N GLY A 452 3.01 17.70 27.24
CA GLY A 452 2.64 18.13 28.59
C GLY A 452 1.13 18.15 28.85
N ILE A 453 0.31 17.67 27.90
CA ILE A 453 -1.17 17.69 27.96
C ILE A 453 -1.70 16.26 28.00
N ASN A 454 -1.16 15.39 27.15
CA ASN A 454 -1.54 14.00 27.03
C ASN A 454 -0.50 13.13 27.73
N PHE A 455 -0.96 12.30 28.66
CA PHE A 455 -0.11 11.43 29.47
C PHE A 455 -0.51 9.98 29.27
N TYR A 456 0.46 9.15 28.90
CA TYR A 456 0.28 7.74 28.61
C TYR A 456 0.89 6.88 29.71
N SER A 457 0.11 5.89 30.16
CA SER A 457 0.51 4.90 31.14
C SER A 457 0.06 3.51 30.72
N GLY A 458 0.88 2.49 31.01
CA GLY A 458 0.53 1.10 30.76
C GLY A 458 1.51 0.35 29.87
N THR A 459 1.07 -0.70 29.21
CA THR A 459 1.94 -1.59 28.42
C THR A 459 1.32 -2.02 27.11
N GLU A 460 2.16 -2.20 26.09
CA GLU A 460 1.87 -2.92 24.86
C GLU A 460 2.89 -4.03 24.64
N LYS A 461 2.44 -5.16 24.10
CA LYS A 461 3.27 -6.30 23.75
C LYS A 461 2.84 -6.86 22.41
N VAL A 462 3.81 -7.08 21.54
CA VAL A 462 3.65 -7.80 20.28
C VAL A 462 4.53 -9.03 20.34
N LEU A 463 3.95 -10.20 20.10
CA LEU A 463 4.66 -11.42 19.73
C LEU A 463 4.27 -11.72 18.29
N PHE A 464 5.23 -11.74 17.37
CA PHE A 464 4.96 -12.12 15.99
C PHE A 464 5.78 -13.33 15.59
N ASN A 465 5.18 -14.20 14.80
CA ASN A 465 5.82 -15.35 14.21
C ASN A 465 5.04 -15.75 12.95
N ALA A 466 5.69 -15.74 11.79
CA ALA A 466 5.01 -16.03 10.55
C ALA A 466 4.40 -17.43 10.46
N THR A 467 4.98 -18.44 11.13
CA THR A 467 4.57 -19.85 11.05
C THR A 467 3.70 -20.30 12.22
N SER A 468 3.47 -19.44 13.21
CA SER A 468 2.66 -19.73 14.39
C SER A 468 1.72 -18.57 14.73
N GLU A 469 1.09 -18.62 15.90
CA GLU A 469 0.24 -17.52 16.35
C GLU A 469 1.03 -16.22 16.54
N CYS A 470 0.43 -15.11 16.11
CA CYS A 470 0.87 -13.75 16.42
C CYS A 470 -0.07 -13.16 17.46
N ARG A 471 0.45 -12.51 18.50
CA ARG A 471 -0.35 -11.95 19.59
C ARG A 471 0.00 -10.49 19.83
N TYR A 472 -1.04 -9.68 19.97
CA TYR A 472 -0.97 -8.31 20.50
C TYR A 472 -1.71 -8.25 21.83
N GLU A 473 -1.09 -7.63 22.83
CA GLU A 473 -1.69 -7.35 24.13
C GLU A 473 -1.44 -5.89 24.52
N ALA A 474 -2.47 -5.20 24.98
CA ALA A 474 -2.38 -3.83 25.42
C ALA A 474 -3.25 -3.60 26.67
N ALA A 475 -2.69 -2.84 27.60
CA ALA A 475 -3.37 -2.27 28.75
C ALA A 475 -2.85 -0.83 28.88
N LEU A 476 -3.51 0.11 28.21
CA LEU A 476 -3.10 1.50 28.07
C LEU A 476 -4.17 2.44 28.58
N GLU A 477 -3.73 3.50 29.24
CA GLU A 477 -4.53 4.64 29.67
C GLU A 477 -3.92 5.92 29.07
N LEU A 478 -4.78 6.74 28.48
CA LEU A 478 -4.48 8.10 28.03
C LEU A 478 -5.26 9.08 28.92
N LYS A 479 -4.52 9.91 29.65
CA LYS A 479 -5.06 11.05 30.41
C LYS A 479 -4.81 12.35 29.65
N GLY A 480 -5.83 13.19 29.57
CA GLY A 480 -5.79 14.48 28.89
C GLY A 480 -7.20 15.03 28.69
N PRO A 481 -7.36 16.10 27.89
CA PRO A 481 -8.67 16.66 27.58
C PRO A 481 -9.64 15.67 26.92
N ILE A 482 -9.10 14.74 26.12
CA ILE A 482 -9.84 13.63 25.53
C ILE A 482 -9.22 12.33 26.06
N PRO A 483 -9.80 11.73 27.12
CA PRO A 483 -9.26 10.49 27.67
C PRO A 483 -9.48 9.31 26.72
N GLY A 484 -8.66 8.29 26.88
CA GLY A 484 -8.76 7.05 26.12
C GLY A 484 -8.22 5.86 26.91
N GLU A 485 -8.65 4.66 26.51
CA GLU A 485 -8.23 3.41 27.13
C GLU A 485 -8.15 2.30 26.08
N MET A 486 -7.19 1.39 26.23
CA MET A 486 -7.16 0.14 25.49
C MET A 486 -6.86 -1.01 26.44
N ASN A 487 -7.76 -1.96 26.52
CA ASN A 487 -7.55 -3.22 27.22
C ASN A 487 -7.91 -4.34 26.25
N LEU A 488 -6.91 -4.78 25.49
CA LEU A 488 -7.09 -5.57 24.28
C LEU A 488 -6.09 -6.71 24.24
N ARG A 489 -6.58 -7.89 23.88
CA ARG A 489 -5.78 -9.01 23.41
C ARG A 489 -6.32 -9.46 22.06
N ALA A 490 -5.43 -9.59 21.08
CA ALA A 490 -5.76 -10.12 19.77
C ALA A 490 -4.72 -11.18 19.38
N THR A 491 -5.18 -12.39 19.09
CA THR A 491 -4.32 -13.47 18.62
C THR A 491 -4.74 -13.87 17.20
N PHE A 492 -3.78 -13.80 16.28
CA PHE A 492 -3.94 -14.23 14.89
C PHE A 492 -3.31 -15.60 14.69
N SER A 493 -3.91 -16.43 13.84
CA SER A 493 -3.28 -17.66 13.35
C SER A 493 -2.01 -17.37 12.53
N SER A 494 -1.30 -18.44 12.14
CA SER A 494 -0.15 -18.38 11.22
C SER A 494 -0.37 -17.43 10.04
N LEU A 495 0.65 -16.62 9.74
CA LEU A 495 0.65 -15.67 8.62
C LEU A 495 0.95 -16.35 7.29
N VAL A 496 1.70 -17.45 7.34
CA VAL A 496 1.96 -18.31 6.18
C VAL A 496 1.10 -19.55 6.21
N GLY A 497 0.76 -20.07 5.03
CA GLY A 497 0.01 -21.31 4.88
C GLY A 497 -1.09 -21.23 3.81
N PRO A 498 -1.96 -22.25 3.73
CA PRO A 498 -2.96 -22.33 2.68
C PRO A 498 -4.11 -21.33 2.85
N LYS A 499 -4.26 -20.71 4.02
CA LYS A 499 -5.29 -19.69 4.29
C LYS A 499 -4.66 -18.46 4.95
N PRO A 500 -5.07 -17.24 4.58
CA PRO A 500 -4.74 -16.02 5.30
C PRO A 500 -5.07 -16.08 6.80
N ALA A 501 -4.30 -15.33 7.60
CA ALA A 501 -4.38 -15.30 9.06
C ALA A 501 -5.79 -14.94 9.54
N ARG A 502 -6.30 -15.67 10.54
CA ARG A 502 -7.61 -15.47 11.20
C ARG A 502 -7.43 -14.99 12.62
N LEU A 503 -8.40 -14.25 13.12
CA LEU A 503 -8.49 -13.90 14.53
C LEU A 503 -9.05 -15.09 15.32
N LEU A 504 -8.42 -15.41 16.46
CA LEU A 504 -8.69 -16.61 17.25
C LEU A 504 -9.45 -16.24 18.53
N PHE A 505 -10.55 -16.95 18.82
CA PHE A 505 -11.44 -16.67 19.95
C PHE A 505 -11.61 -17.87 20.90
N GLU A 506 -11.03 -19.03 20.58
CA GLU A 506 -11.02 -20.18 21.46
C GLU A 506 -10.32 -19.87 22.79
N THR A 507 -10.62 -20.64 23.84
CA THR A 507 -10.03 -20.48 25.16
C THR A 507 -8.51 -20.73 25.12
N ASP A 508 -7.75 -19.82 25.73
CA ASP A 508 -6.31 -19.89 25.91
C ASP A 508 -5.93 -20.56 27.24
N ILE A 509 -4.63 -20.77 27.46
CA ILE A 509 -4.08 -21.42 28.67
C ILE A 509 -4.43 -20.71 29.99
N ASP A 510 -4.78 -19.43 29.94
CA ASP A 510 -5.19 -18.63 31.11
C ASP A 510 -6.71 -18.66 31.37
N GLY A 511 -7.45 -19.49 30.62
CA GLY A 511 -8.90 -19.63 30.75
C GLY A 511 -9.71 -18.51 30.09
N LYS A 512 -9.06 -17.51 29.48
CA LYS A 512 -9.72 -16.44 28.73
C LYS A 512 -9.73 -16.74 27.23
N PRO A 513 -10.60 -16.12 26.42
CA PRO A 513 -10.49 -16.19 24.96
C PRO A 513 -9.10 -15.77 24.47
N LYS A 514 -8.64 -16.33 23.36
CA LYS A 514 -7.39 -15.90 22.72
C LYS A 514 -7.44 -14.45 22.24
N SER A 515 -8.61 -13.96 21.85
CA SER A 515 -8.88 -12.55 21.56
C SER A 515 -10.07 -12.05 22.36
N TYR A 516 -9.90 -10.95 23.09
CA TYR A 516 -10.97 -10.26 23.84
C TYR A 516 -10.58 -8.80 24.10
N GLY A 517 -11.57 -7.98 24.43
CA GLY A 517 -11.34 -6.63 24.95
C GLY A 517 -11.68 -5.52 23.95
N TYR A 518 -11.18 -4.32 24.21
CA TYR A 518 -11.65 -3.10 23.56
C TYR A 518 -10.57 -2.03 23.44
N ALA A 519 -10.84 -1.06 22.57
CA ALA A 519 -10.19 0.24 22.54
C ALA A 519 -11.26 1.34 22.53
N GLN A 520 -11.03 2.41 23.29
CA GLN A 520 -11.95 3.52 23.43
C GLN A 520 -11.21 4.85 23.36
N TYR A 521 -11.69 5.76 22.52
CA TYR A 521 -11.17 7.11 22.39
C TYR A 521 -12.24 8.05 21.83
N ASN A 522 -12.28 9.29 22.32
CA ASN A 522 -13.20 10.34 21.85
C ASN A 522 -14.67 9.89 21.74
N GLY A 523 -15.18 9.22 22.79
CA GLY A 523 -16.56 8.72 22.86
C GLY A 523 -16.86 7.51 21.98
N THR A 524 -15.90 7.00 21.21
CA THR A 524 -16.06 5.81 20.38
C THR A 524 -15.36 4.63 21.02
N ARG A 525 -16.05 3.48 21.11
CA ARG A 525 -15.52 2.22 21.61
C ARG A 525 -15.66 1.15 20.55
N LEU A 526 -14.58 0.42 20.29
CA LEU A 526 -14.54 -0.73 19.39
C LEU A 526 -14.18 -1.97 20.19
N ASN A 527 -14.86 -3.08 19.94
CA ASN A 527 -14.62 -4.35 20.62
C ASN A 527 -14.00 -5.34 19.62
N ILE A 528 -13.10 -6.19 20.08
CA ILE A 528 -12.39 -7.12 19.18
C ILE A 528 -13.35 -8.15 18.58
N GLU A 529 -14.45 -8.44 19.28
CA GLU A 529 -15.54 -9.29 18.85
C GLU A 529 -16.28 -8.72 17.63
N ASP A 530 -16.19 -7.40 17.37
CA ASP A 530 -16.76 -6.79 16.16
C ASP A 530 -16.02 -7.28 14.88
N LEU A 531 -14.82 -7.86 15.05
CA LEU A 531 -14.00 -8.49 14.00
C LEU A 531 -14.17 -10.01 13.92
N SER A 532 -15.17 -10.59 14.59
CA SER A 532 -15.47 -12.02 14.43
C SER A 532 -15.99 -12.30 13.01
N GLU A 533 -15.41 -13.31 12.34
CA GLU A 533 -15.78 -13.76 10.99
C GLU A 533 -17.11 -14.52 10.93
#